data_AF-A0A358QR55-F1
#
_entry.id   AF-A0A358QR55-F1
#
_cell.length_a   1.000
_cell.length_b   1.000
_cell.length_c   1.000
_cell.angle_alpha   90.00
_cell.angle_beta   90.00
_cell.angle_gamma   90.00
#
_symmetry.space_group_name_H-M   'P 1'
#
loop_
_entity.id
_entity.type
_entity.pdbx_description
1 polymer ?
#
loop_
_entity_poly.entity_id
_entity_poly.type
_entity_poly.pdbx_seq_one_letter_code
_entity_poly.pdbx_strand_id
1 'polypeptide(L)'
;MKAYRFFSNPGHIVSDGNTGLPMFKFDENGEYVTLDMSLAKRMGPHFLHEEIELIEVKEQAQVQAEEVKEEPDGLTCSVCGFKAASPSGLVNHMRKHREG
;
A
#
# COMPACT_ATOMS: atom_id res chain seq x y z
N MET A 1 -17.05 5.79 3.44
CA MET A 1 -17.93 4.70 3.96
C MET A 1 -17.15 3.98 5.06
N LYS A 2 -17.76 3.59 6.19
CA LYS A 2 -17.04 2.88 7.26
C LYS A 2 -16.90 1.39 6.91
N ALA A 3 -15.69 0.86 7.03
CA ALA A 3 -15.39 -0.57 6.93
C ALA A 3 -14.65 -1.03 8.18
N TYR A 4 -14.64 -2.34 8.39
CA TYR A 4 -13.88 -2.99 9.44
C TYR A 4 -12.89 -3.95 8.79
N ARG A 5 -11.63 -3.86 9.21
CA ARG A 5 -10.57 -4.79 8.83
C ARG A 5 -10.28 -5.71 10.00
N PHE A 6 -10.30 -7.01 9.75
CA PHE A 6 -10.04 -8.06 10.72
C PHE A 6 -8.75 -8.78 10.37
N PHE A 7 -8.05 -9.29 11.39
CA PHE A 7 -6.77 -10.00 11.24
C PHE A 7 -6.83 -11.42 11.79
N SER A 8 -6.26 -12.36 11.04
CA SER A 8 -6.07 -13.75 11.44
C SER A 8 -4.91 -14.38 10.67
N ASN A 9 -4.77 -15.71 10.75
CA ASN A 9 -3.76 -16.42 9.97
C ASN A 9 -4.08 -16.35 8.47
N PRO A 10 -3.06 -16.20 7.60
CA PRO A 10 -3.23 -16.27 6.15
C PRO A 10 -4.03 -17.49 5.72
N GLY A 11 -5.06 -17.26 4.91
CA GLY A 11 -5.92 -18.32 4.39
C GLY A 11 -6.81 -19.02 5.41
N HIS A 12 -6.92 -18.52 6.64
CA HIS A 12 -7.86 -19.05 7.63
C HIS A 12 -9.30 -18.93 7.10
N ILE A 13 -10.05 -20.02 7.16
CA ILE A 13 -11.45 -20.08 6.73
C ILE A 13 -12.33 -20.01 7.97
N VAL A 14 -13.27 -19.06 7.99
CA VAL A 14 -14.31 -18.98 9.00
C VAL A 14 -15.55 -19.68 8.47
N SER A 15 -16.05 -20.65 9.22
CA SER A 15 -17.26 -21.40 8.89
C SER A 15 -18.44 -20.97 9.76
N ASP A 16 -19.64 -21.13 9.21
CA ASP A 16 -20.89 -20.91 9.94
C ASP A 16 -21.06 -22.01 10.99
N GLY A 17 -21.29 -21.62 12.24
CA GLY A 17 -21.38 -22.58 13.35
C GLY A 17 -22.59 -23.52 13.29
N ASN A 18 -23.63 -23.19 12.52
CA ASN A 18 -24.83 -24.02 12.41
C ASN A 18 -24.74 -25.02 11.26
N THR A 19 -24.20 -24.59 10.11
CA THR A 19 -24.16 -25.37 8.87
C THR A 19 -22.79 -25.99 8.60
N GLY A 20 -21.73 -25.49 9.24
CA GLY A 20 -20.34 -25.88 8.98
C GLY A 20 -19.78 -25.36 7.64
N LEU A 21 -20.59 -24.64 6.87
CA LEU A 21 -20.20 -24.14 5.55
C LEU A 21 -19.24 -22.95 5.66
N PRO A 22 -18.28 -22.82 4.73
CA PRO A 22 -17.36 -21.70 4.73
C PRO A 22 -18.11 -20.39 4.46
N MET A 23 -17.96 -19.41 5.34
CA MET A 23 -18.55 -18.07 5.20
C MET A 23 -17.61 -17.13 4.47
N PHE A 24 -16.35 -17.08 4.91
CA PHE A 24 -15.32 -16.25 4.31
C PHE A 24 -13.93 -16.80 4.66
N LYS A 25 -12.92 -16.28 3.96
CA LYS A 25 -11.53 -16.67 4.11
C LYS A 25 -10.69 -15.39 4.22
N PHE A 26 -9.75 -15.37 5.16
CA PHE A 26 -8.74 -14.34 5.24
C PHE A 26 -7.79 -14.45 4.04
N ASP A 27 -7.34 -13.32 3.50
CA ASP A 27 -6.46 -13.30 2.34
C ASP A 27 -5.04 -13.83 2.66
N GLU A 28 -4.11 -13.66 1.72
CA GLU A 28 -2.72 -14.10 1.85
C GLU A 28 -1.94 -13.31 2.92
N ASN A 29 -2.40 -12.12 3.28
CA ASN A 29 -1.84 -11.31 4.37
C ASN A 29 -2.50 -11.61 5.72
N GLY A 30 -3.55 -12.44 5.74
CA GLY A 30 -4.34 -12.69 6.94
C GLY A 30 -5.36 -11.60 7.23
N GLU A 31 -5.78 -10.84 6.22
CA GLU A 31 -6.71 -9.72 6.33
C GLU A 31 -8.11 -10.11 5.80
N TYR A 32 -9.15 -9.55 6.41
CA TYR A 32 -10.52 -9.64 5.91
C TYR A 32 -11.23 -8.29 6.14
N VAL A 33 -11.80 -7.73 5.07
CA VAL A 33 -12.49 -6.44 5.12
C VAL A 33 -13.99 -6.63 4.90
N THR A 34 -14.80 -6.03 5.77
CA THR A 34 -16.26 -6.04 5.62
C THR A 34 -16.88 -4.67 5.83
N LEU A 35 -17.92 -4.41 5.05
CA LEU A 35 -18.83 -3.27 5.16
C LEU A 35 -20.06 -3.59 6.03
N ASP A 36 -20.30 -4.87 6.32
CA ASP A 36 -21.44 -5.30 7.11
C ASP A 36 -21.18 -5.07 8.60
N MET A 37 -21.81 -4.02 9.15
CA MET A 37 -21.71 -3.69 10.58
C MET A 37 -22.22 -4.81 11.50
N SER A 38 -23.17 -5.62 11.04
CA SER A 38 -23.71 -6.75 11.83
C SER A 38 -22.71 -7.90 11.88
N LEU A 39 -22.00 -8.15 10.78
CA LEU A 39 -20.88 -9.08 10.77
C LEU A 39 -19.73 -8.56 11.63
N ALA A 40 -19.37 -7.28 11.50
CA ALA A 40 -18.28 -6.68 12.26
C ALA A 40 -18.52 -6.76 13.78
N LYS A 41 -19.74 -6.46 14.25
CA LYS A 41 -20.12 -6.61 15.67
C LYS A 41 -20.00 -8.05 16.19
N ARG A 42 -20.34 -9.03 15.34
CA ARG A 42 -20.21 -10.45 15.70
C ARG A 42 -18.75 -10.90 15.75
N MET A 43 -17.91 -10.39 14.86
CA MET A 43 -16.50 -10.77 14.77
C MET A 43 -15.61 -10.06 15.80
N GLY A 44 -15.96 -8.83 16.20
CA GLY A 44 -15.14 -7.98 17.07
C GLY A 44 -14.59 -8.66 18.33
N PRO A 45 -15.38 -9.47 19.06
CA PRO A 45 -14.90 -10.19 20.23
C PRO A 45 -13.93 -11.35 19.94
N HIS A 46 -13.88 -11.84 18.71
CA HIS A 46 -13.16 -13.07 18.34
C HIS A 46 -11.86 -12.81 17.56
N PHE A 47 -11.74 -11.65 16.93
CA PHE A 47 -10.64 -11.32 16.04
C PHE A 47 -10.12 -9.92 16.34
N LEU A 48 -8.81 -9.72 16.20
CA LEU A 48 -8.23 -8.39 16.19
C LEU A 48 -8.79 -7.62 14.99
N HIS A 49 -9.14 -6.35 15.21
CA HIS A 49 -9.75 -5.53 14.17
C HIS A 49 -9.44 -4.04 14.32
N GLU A 50 -9.61 -3.31 13.23
CA GLU A 50 -9.58 -1.86 13.17
C GLU A 50 -10.72 -1.30 12.30
N GLU A 51 -11.13 -0.07 12.60
CA GLU A 51 -12.08 0.68 11.78
C GLU A 51 -11.32 1.44 10.70
N ILE A 52 -11.66 1.20 9.43
CA ILE A 52 -11.05 1.88 8.29
C ILE A 52 -12.10 2.73 7.56
N GLU A 53 -11.69 3.90 7.10
CA GLU A 53 -12.49 4.69 6.17
C GLU A 53 -12.17 4.24 4.75
N LEU A 54 -13.15 3.64 4.07
CA LEU A 54 -13.06 3.42 2.64
C LEU A 54 -13.12 4.77 1.95
N ILE A 55 -11.94 5.24 1.54
CA ILE A 55 -11.78 6.27 0.54
C ILE A 55 -12.17 5.60 -0.77
N GLU A 56 -13.25 6.07 -1.40
CA GLU A 56 -13.56 5.69 -2.78
C GLU A 56 -12.43 6.22 -3.64
N VAL A 57 -11.41 5.38 -3.88
CA VAL A 57 -10.49 5.56 -4.99
C VAL A 57 -11.33 5.39 -6.24
N LYS A 58 -11.94 6.49 -6.69
CA LYS A 58 -12.40 6.62 -8.06
C LYS A 58 -11.25 6.13 -8.89
N GLU A 59 -11.50 5.10 -9.68
CA GLU A 59 -10.57 4.47 -10.61
C GLU A 59 -10.13 5.52 -11.65
N GLN A 60 -9.29 6.43 -11.20
CA GLN A 60 -8.44 7.24 -12.03
C GLN A 60 -7.12 6.51 -11.93
N ALA A 61 -6.79 5.80 -13.01
CA ALA A 61 -5.44 5.37 -13.30
C ALA A 61 -4.52 6.60 -13.27
N GLN A 62 -4.10 7.00 -12.07
CA GLN A 62 -3.03 7.94 -11.81
C GLN A 62 -2.37 7.45 -10.53
N VAL A 63 -1.23 6.81 -10.74
CA VAL A 63 -0.20 6.59 -9.74
C VAL A 63 0.07 7.95 -9.09
N GLN A 64 -0.49 8.19 -7.92
CA GLN A 64 -0.08 9.30 -7.06
C GLN A 64 0.44 8.67 -5.78
N ALA A 65 1.75 8.39 -5.83
CA ALA A 65 2.56 8.27 -4.65
C ALA A 65 2.39 9.56 -3.83
N GLU A 66 1.94 9.43 -2.59
CA GLU A 66 1.91 10.51 -1.62
C GLU A 66 3.34 11.00 -1.36
N GLU A 67 3.63 12.15 -1.96
CA GLU A 67 4.32 13.32 -1.40
C GLU A 67 5.38 13.08 -0.31
N VAL A 68 6.59 12.69 -0.75
CA VAL A 68 7.79 13.42 -0.32
C VAL A 68 8.03 14.49 -1.38
N LYS A 69 7.84 15.75 -1.01
CA LYS A 69 8.29 16.91 -1.80
C LYS A 69 9.82 16.87 -1.90
N GLU A 70 10.34 16.21 -2.92
CA GLU A 70 11.58 16.62 -3.55
C GLU A 70 11.32 16.63 -5.06
N GLU A 71 11.08 17.83 -5.58
CA GLU A 71 11.36 18.10 -7.00
C GLU A 71 12.77 17.56 -7.27
N PRO A 72 12.99 16.68 -8.27
CA PRO A 72 14.34 16.35 -8.68
C PRO A 72 14.92 17.58 -9.35
N ASP A 73 15.49 18.46 -8.52
CA ASP A 73 16.22 19.64 -8.90
C ASP A 73 17.25 19.24 -9.95
N GLY A 74 16.96 19.67 -11.17
CA GLY A 74 17.41 19.05 -12.39
C GLY A 74 18.90 18.80 -12.45
N LEU A 75 19.26 17.74 -13.17
CA LEU A 75 20.56 17.57 -13.79
C LEU A 75 21.77 17.76 -12.86
N THR A 76 21.59 17.54 -11.56
CA THR A 76 22.61 17.75 -10.54
C THR A 76 23.28 16.41 -10.23
N CYS A 77 24.61 16.39 -10.17
CA CYS A 77 25.37 15.21 -9.81
C CYS A 77 25.25 14.92 -8.31
N SER A 78 24.84 13.72 -7.95
CA SER A 78 24.75 13.26 -6.56
C SER A 78 26.10 13.09 -5.87
N VAL A 79 27.19 12.94 -6.62
CA VAL A 79 28.53 12.71 -6.06
C VAL A 79 29.23 14.03 -5.70
N CYS A 80 29.05 15.08 -6.51
CA CYS A 80 29.78 16.34 -6.31
C CYS A 80 28.93 17.61 -6.47
N GLY A 81 27.61 17.49 -6.60
CA GLY A 81 26.69 18.63 -6.72
C GLY A 81 26.74 19.37 -8.07
N PHE A 82 27.44 18.84 -9.08
CA PHE A 82 27.57 19.48 -10.39
C PHE A 82 26.22 19.59 -11.12
N LYS A 83 25.77 20.81 -11.41
CA LYS A 83 24.55 21.09 -12.21
C LYS A 83 24.87 21.09 -13.71
N ALA A 84 24.30 20.16 -14.46
CA ALA A 84 24.42 20.09 -15.91
C ALA A 84 23.28 20.86 -16.61
N ALA A 85 23.55 21.43 -17.78
CA ALA A 85 22.54 22.09 -18.61
C ALA A 85 21.73 21.10 -19.48
N SER A 86 22.15 19.83 -19.56
CA SER A 86 21.43 18.78 -20.25
C SER A 86 21.66 17.39 -19.62
N PRO A 87 20.74 16.42 -19.83
CA PRO A 87 20.90 15.04 -19.35
C PRO A 87 22.19 14.38 -19.85
N SER A 88 22.53 14.60 -21.12
CA SER A 88 23.75 14.06 -21.73
C SER A 88 25.02 14.61 -21.07
N GLY A 89 24.99 15.88 -20.61
CA GLY A 89 26.07 16.49 -19.85
C GLY A 89 26.27 15.83 -18.48
N LEU A 90 25.17 15.47 -17.79
CA LEU A 90 25.23 14.75 -16.52
C LEU A 90 25.76 13.32 -16.70
N VAL A 91 25.29 12.60 -17.72
CA VAL A 91 25.76 11.23 -18.01
C VAL A 91 27.26 11.22 -18.30
N ASN A 92 27.76 12.17 -19.09
CA ASN A 92 29.19 12.28 -19.37
C ASN A 92 29.98 12.65 -18.11
N HIS A 93 29.45 13.57 -17.29
CA HIS A 93 30.03 13.90 -16.00
C HIS A 93 30.16 12.67 -15.08
N MET A 94 29.12 11.83 -14.99
CA MET A 94 29.12 10.63 -14.15
C MET A 94 30.17 9.58 -14.56
N ARG A 95 30.59 9.56 -15.83
CA ARG A 95 31.70 8.69 -16.26
C ARG A 95 33.02 9.04 -15.57
N LYS A 96 33.29 10.32 -15.33
CA LYS A 96 34.51 10.75 -14.61
C LYS A 96 34.58 10.24 -13.18
N HIS A 97 33.44 9.99 -12.53
CA HIS A 97 33.41 9.38 -11.20
C HIS A 97 33.64 7.87 -11.21
N ARG A 98 33.36 7.20 -12.34
CA ARG A 98 33.55 5.75 -12.48
C ARG A 98 34.97 5.36 -12.86
N GLU A 99 35.74 6.29 -13.42
CA GLU A 99 37.07 6.04 -14.00
C GLU A 99 38.22 6.62 -13.14
N GLY A 100 37.99 6.82 -11.84
CA GLY A 100 38.98 7.29 -10.86
C GLY A 100 39.45 6.20 -9.92
#